data_AF-A0A952XJV8-F1
#
_entry.id   AF-A0A952XJV8-F1
#
_cell.length_a   1.000
_cell.length_b   1.000
_cell.length_c   1.000
_cell.angle_alpha   90.00
_cell.angle_beta   90.00
_cell.angle_gamma   90.00
#
_symmetry.space_group_name_H-M   'P 1'
#
loop_
_entity.id
_entity.type
_entity.pdbx_description
1 polymer ?
#
loop_
_entity_poly.entity_id
_entity_poly.type
_entity_poly.pdbx_seq_one_letter_code
_entity_poly.pdbx_strand_id
1 'polypeptide(L)' 'MGIQTGMKMYNSQLSPFAARCRIAIYAKDLDVELIDLPDPAHEAEFTRLAPMQKIPLLV' A
#
# COMPACT_ATOMS: atom_id res chain seq x y z
N MET A 1 17.26 -9.03 -6.06
CA MET A 1 16.20 -8.82 -7.06
C MET A 1 14.98 -9.43 -6.41
N GLY A 2 14.08 -8.58 -5.93
CA GLY A 2 13.05 -8.97 -4.98
C GLY A 2 12.08 -10.02 -5.51
N ILE A 3 11.37 -10.66 -4.59
CA ILE A 3 10.31 -11.63 -4.88
C ILE A 3 9.18 -10.88 -5.59
N GLN A 4 8.94 -11.23 -6.86
CA GLN A 4 7.89 -10.65 -7.67
C GLN A 4 6.52 -11.04 -7.12
N THR A 5 5.70 -10.05 -6.72
CA THR A 5 4.38 -10.32 -6.13
C THR A 5 3.21 -9.88 -7.02
N GLY A 6 3.41 -8.84 -7.85
CA GLY A 6 2.32 -8.19 -8.58
C GLY A 6 1.31 -7.48 -7.67
N MET A 7 1.64 -7.29 -6.39
CA MET A 7 0.78 -6.63 -5.40
C MET A 7 1.02 -5.13 -5.37
N LYS A 8 -0.02 -4.39 -4.97
CA LYS A 8 0.04 -2.96 -4.69
C LYS A 8 -0.42 -2.66 -3.28
N MET A 9 0.28 -1.75 -2.61
CA MET A 9 -0.08 -1.26 -1.29
C MET A 9 -0.44 0.22 -1.35
N TYR A 10 -1.70 0.54 -1.07
CA TYR A 10 -2.11 1.91 -0.78
C TYR A 10 -1.51 2.33 0.55
N ASN A 11 -0.84 3.48 0.52
CA ASN A 11 0.09 3.92 1.52
C ASN A 11 -0.18 5.36 1.98
N SER A 12 0.30 5.70 3.17
CA SER A 12 0.49 7.08 3.60
C SER A 12 1.76 7.18 4.41
N GLN A 13 2.61 8.16 4.09
CA GLN A 13 3.91 8.33 4.73
C GLN A 13 3.80 8.62 6.23
N LEU A 14 2.75 9.32 6.65
CA LEU A 14 2.50 9.68 8.05
C LEU A 14 1.77 8.59 8.84
N SER A 15 1.31 7.50 8.21
CA SER A 15 0.61 6.42 8.90
C SER A 15 1.59 5.45 9.56
N PRO A 16 1.57 5.29 10.90
CA PRO A 16 2.41 4.31 11.57
C PRO A 16 1.99 2.86 11.25
N PHE A 17 0.72 2.64 10.88
CA PHE A 17 0.24 1.33 10.47
C PHE A 17 0.81 0.93 9.11
N ALA A 18 0.86 1.85 8.15
CA ALA A 18 1.45 1.61 6.84
C ALA A 18 2.97 1.45 6.94
N ALA A 19 3.64 2.19 7.83
CA ALA A 19 5.07 2.03 8.08
C ALA A 19 5.45 0.60 8.52
N ARG A 20 4.64 -0.05 9.35
CA ARG A 20 4.86 -1.45 9.76
C ARG A 20 4.80 -2.41 8.58
N CYS A 21 3.86 -2.21 7.65
CA CYS A 21 3.77 -3.01 6.43
C CYS A 21 4.98 -2.76 5.51
N ARG A 22 5.43 -1.51 5.33
CA ARG A 22 6.64 -1.19 4.57
C ARG A 22 7.88 -1.90 5.14
N ILE A 23 8.06 -1.88 6.46
CA ILE A 23 9.16 -2.60 7.12
C ILE A 23 9.14 -4.10 6.78
N ALA A 24 7.95 -4.73 6.82
CA ALA A 24 7.81 -6.15 6.49
C ALA A 24 8.07 -6.44 5.01
N ILE A 25 7.59 -5.58 4.09
CA ILE A 25 7.84 -5.67 2.65
C ILE A 25 9.34 -5.62 2.37
N TYR A 26 10.06 -4.64 2.93
CA TYR A 26 11.49 -4.49 2.73
C TYR A 26 12.29 -5.64 3.36
N ALA A 27 11.95 -6.06 4.59
CA ALA A 27 12.64 -7.15 5.26
C ALA A 27 12.50 -8.50 4.54
N LYS A 28 11.44 -8.66 3.74
CA LYS A 28 11.16 -9.86 2.94
C LYS A 28 11.60 -9.74 1.48
N ASP A 29 12.21 -8.61 1.11
CA ASP A 29 12.60 -8.28 -0.26
C ASP A 29 11.44 -8.49 -1.26
N LEU A 30 10.22 -8.06 -0.89
CA LEU A 30 9.04 -8.18 -1.75
C LEU A 30 8.98 -7.01 -2.73
N ASP A 31 8.75 -7.31 -4.00
CA ASP A 31 8.46 -6.31 -5.02
C ASP A 31 6.96 -5.98 -4.99
N VAL A 32 6.63 -4.88 -4.32
CA VAL A 32 5.26 -4.38 -4.10
C VAL A 32 5.21 -2.92 -4.52
N GLU A 33 4.25 -2.57 -5.37
CA GLU A 33 4.02 -1.19 -5.79
C GLU A 33 3.42 -0.38 -4.63
N LEU A 34 4.02 0.77 -4.29
CA LEU A 34 3.52 1.64 -3.23
C LEU A 34 2.76 2.82 -3.84
N ILE A 35 1.46 2.88 -3.60
CA ILE A 35 0.59 3.97 -4.08
C ILE A 35 0.35 4.93 -2.92
N ASP A 36 0.93 6.13 -2.98
CA ASP A 36 0.76 7.14 -1.95
C ASP A 36 -0.60 7.84 -2.06
N LEU A 37 -1.34 7.89 -0.95
CA LEU A 37 -2.59 8.63 -0.82
C LEU A 37 -2.41 9.86 0.08
N PRO A 38 -3.15 10.97 -0.20
CA PRO A 38 -4.22 11.08 -1.18
C PRO A 38 -3.73 11.25 -2.63
N ASP A 39 -4.37 10.53 -3.56
CA ASP A 39 -4.16 10.67 -5.01
C ASP A 39 -5.52 10.58 -5.74
N PRO A 40 -5.96 11.66 -6.41
CA PRO A 40 -7.21 11.69 -7.16
C PRO A 40 -7.32 10.59 -8.23
N ALA A 41 -6.20 10.18 -8.84
CA ALA A 41 -6.22 9.14 -9.87
C ALA A 41 -6.62 7.77 -9.31
N HIS A 42 -6.34 7.54 -8.02
CA HIS A 42 -6.52 6.27 -7.35
C HIS A 42 -7.67 6.28 -6.32
N GLU A 43 -8.31 7.43 -6.08
CA GLU A 43 -9.35 7.60 -5.06
C GLU A 43 -10.59 6.73 -5.30
N ALA A 44 -11.06 6.67 -6.55
CA ALA A 44 -12.23 5.86 -6.92
C ALA A 44 -11.97 4.36 -6.76
N GLU A 45 -10.77 3.91 -7.13
CA GLU A 45 -10.36 2.52 -6.95
C GLU A 45 -10.21 2.20 -5.45
N PHE A 46 -9.50 3.04 -4.71
CA PHE A 46 -9.27 2.88 -3.28
C PHE A 46 -10.59 2.82 -2.50
N THR A 47 -11.52 3.74 -2.76
CA THR A 47 -12.83 3.79 -2.08
C THR A 47 -13.65 2.50 -2.31
N ARG A 48 -13.55 1.93 -3.52
CA ARG A 48 -14.20 0.65 -3.85
C ARG A 48 -13.58 -0.53 -3.11
N LEU A 49 -12.25 -0.57 -2.98
CA LEU A 49 -11.52 -1.67 -2.33
C LEU A 49 -11.54 -1.58 -0.80
N ALA A 50 -11.48 -0.37 -0.24
CA ALA A 50 -11.53 -0.09 1.19
C ALA A 50 -12.72 0.82 1.55
N PRO A 51 -13.93 0.25 1.72
CA PRO A 51 -15.12 1.02 2.10
C PRO A 51 -14.96 1.80 3.42
N MET A 52 -14.08 1.34 4.32
CA MET A 52 -13.77 2.03 5.58
C MET A 52 -12.75 3.18 5.43
N GLN A 53 -12.22 3.39 4.22
CA GLN A 53 -11.20 4.39 3.88
C GLN A 53 -10.00 4.35 4.85
N LYS A 54 -9.49 3.14 5.10
CA LYS A 54 -8.33 2.90 5.98
C LYS A 54 -7.11 2.49 5.18
N ILE A 55 -5.95 2.86 5.71
CA ILE A 55 -4.62 2.59 5.17
C ILE A 55 -3.82 1.90 6.29
N PRO A 56 -3.01 0.86 6.03
CA PRO A 56 -2.65 0.29 4.72
C PRO A 56 -3.71 -0.66 4.13
N LEU A 57 -3.76 -0.72 2.80
CA LEU A 57 -4.50 -1.72 2.03
C LEU A 57 -3.53 -2.37 1.04
N LEU A 58 -3.37 -3.69 1.09
CA LEU A 58 -2.58 -4.48 0.15
C LEU A 58 -3.55 -5.31 -0.72
N VAL A 59 -3.37 -5.26 -2.04
CA VAL A 59 -4.15 -6.06 -3.01
C VAL A 59 -3.25 -6.65 -4.08
#